data_AF-A0A257LSK1-F1
#
_entry.id   AF-A0A257LSK1-F1
#
_cell.length_a   1.000
_cell.length_b   1.000
_cell.length_c   1.000
_cell.angle_alpha   90.00
_cell.angle_beta   90.00
_cell.angle_gamma   90.00
#
_symmetry.space_group_name_H-M   'P 1'
#
loop_
_entity.id
_entity.type
_entity.pdbx_description
1 polymer ?
#
loop_
_entity_poly.entity_id
_entity_poly.type
_entity_poly.pdbx_seq_one_letter_code
_entity_poly.pdbx_strand_id
1 'polypeptide(L)' 'VEDYYGSFRVTTDLIELRNLLQSAELIVKSALHRKESRGLHYTLDYPELDDEPKDTVLVP' A
#
# COMPACT_ATOMS: atom_id res chain seq x y z
N VAL A 1 0.37 -14.41 -8.46
CA VAL A 1 1.76 -14.03 -8.80
C VAL A 1 2.75 -15.00 -8.20
N GLU A 2 2.64 -15.37 -6.91
CA GLU A 2 3.48 -16.43 -6.33
C GLU A 2 3.46 -17.74 -7.13
N ASP A 3 2.29 -18.22 -7.52
CA ASP A 3 2.16 -19.44 -8.35
C ASP A 3 2.81 -19.34 -9.75
N TYR A 4 3.10 -18.14 -10.24
CA TYR A 4 3.74 -17.91 -11.54
C TYR A 4 5.27 -18.06 -11.49
N TYR A 5 5.88 -17.98 -10.31
CA TYR A 5 7.32 -18.16 -10.12
C TYR A 5 7.78 -19.62 -10.21
N GLY A 6 6.89 -20.58 -9.94
CA GLY A 6 7.23 -22.00 -9.94
C GLY A 6 7.46 -22.60 -11.33
N SER A 7 6.97 -21.94 -12.39
CA SER A 7 6.80 -22.55 -13.72
C SER A 7 7.58 -21.84 -14.85
N PHE A 8 8.10 -20.63 -14.62
CA PHE A 8 8.72 -19.81 -15.65
C PHE A 8 10.06 -19.20 -15.19
N ARG A 9 10.95 -18.95 -16.15
CA ARG A 9 12.27 -18.36 -15.91
C ARG A 9 12.11 -16.97 -15.29
N VAL A 10 12.81 -16.69 -14.20
CA VAL A 10 12.81 -15.37 -13.57
C VAL A 10 13.29 -14.33 -14.58
N THR A 11 12.45 -13.31 -14.84
CA THR A 11 12.77 -12.17 -15.71
C THR A 11 12.72 -10.87 -14.91
N THR A 12 13.36 -9.81 -15.43
CA THR A 12 13.29 -8.47 -14.84
C THR A 12 11.84 -8.01 -14.69
N ASP A 13 11.03 -8.13 -15.75
CA ASP A 13 9.62 -7.73 -15.75
C ASP A 13 8.81 -8.40 -14.63
N LEU A 14 9.08 -9.69 -14.35
CA LEU A 14 8.40 -10.42 -13.29
C LEU A 14 8.79 -9.91 -11.89
N ILE A 15 10.05 -9.52 -11.70
CA ILE A 15 10.51 -8.91 -10.44
C ILE A 15 9.92 -7.51 -10.26
N GLU A 16 9.90 -6.71 -11.33
CA GLU A 16 9.28 -5.37 -11.31
C GLU A 16 7.79 -5.47 -10.97
N LEU A 17 7.06 -6.41 -11.58
CA LEU A 17 5.65 -6.64 -11.28
C LEU A 17 5.43 -7.01 -9.81
N ARG A 18 6.25 -7.88 -9.23
CA ARG A 18 6.15 -8.24 -7.81
C ARG A 18 6.41 -7.03 -6.90
N ASN A 19 7.44 -6.24 -7.20
CA ASN A 19 7.77 -5.07 -6.38
C ASN A 19 6.68 -4.00 -6.45
N LEU A 20 6.09 -3.79 -7.64
CA LEU A 20 4.95 -2.88 -7.82
C LEU A 20 3.73 -3.39 -7.04
N LEU A 21 3.42 -4.68 -7.13
CA LEU A 21 2.28 -5.26 -6.42
C LEU A 21 2.45 -5.12 -4.90
N GLN A 22 3.63 -5.46 -4.38
CA GLN A 22 3.93 -5.33 -2.96
C GLN A 22 3.84 -3.88 -2.49
N SER A 23 4.39 -2.94 -3.27
CA SER A 23 4.30 -1.50 -2.94
C SER A 23 2.85 -1.02 -2.94
N ALA A 24 2.06 -1.41 -3.94
CA ALA A 24 0.65 -1.05 -4.03
C ALA A 24 -0.15 -1.59 -2.83
N GLU A 25 0.13 -2.82 -2.41
CA GLU A 25 -0.50 -3.43 -1.23
C GLU A 25 -0.21 -2.62 0.04
N LEU A 26 1.05 -2.20 0.25
CA LEU A 26 1.43 -1.38 1.39
C LEU A 26 0.77 0.00 1.37
N ILE A 27 0.65 0.63 0.19
CA ILE A 27 -0.06 1.91 0.02
C ILE A 27 -1.54 1.76 0.42
N VAL A 28 -2.22 0.74 -0.10
CA VAL A 28 -3.65 0.51 0.20
C VAL A 28 -3.85 0.17 1.68
N LYS A 29 -3.02 -0.70 2.26
CA LYS A 29 -3.06 -1.00 3.69
C LYS A 29 -2.88 0.25 4.55
N SER A 30 -1.92 1.10 4.18
CA SER A 30 -1.67 2.37 4.89
C SER A 30 -2.87 3.32 4.79
N ALA A 31 -3.46 3.46 3.61
CA ALA A 31 -4.65 4.27 3.39
C ALA A 31 -5.86 3.77 4.19
N LEU A 32 -6.06 2.45 4.30
CA LEU A 32 -7.16 1.87 5.07
C LEU A 32 -7.03 2.08 6.59
N HIS A 33 -5.79 2.12 7.11
CA HIS A 33 -5.52 2.35 8.53
C HIS A 33 -5.75 3.81 8.95
N ARG A 34 -5.60 4.76 8.03
CA ARG A 34 -5.80 6.20 8.31
C ARG A 34 -7.30 6.53 8.30
N LYS A 35 -7.80 7.08 9.41
CA LYS A 35 -9.22 7.42 9.62
C LYS A 35 -9.43 8.94 9.72
N GLU A 36 -8.73 9.67 8.87
CA GLU A 36 -8.80 11.13 8.72
C GLU A 36 -8.45 11.50 7.28
N SER A 37 -8.74 12.74 6.87
CA SER A 37 -8.26 13.31 5.60
C SER A 37 -7.21 14.37 5.87
N ARG A 38 -5.98 14.12 5.42
CA ARG A 38 -4.83 14.99 5.67
C ARG A 38 -3.88 15.03 4.47
N GLY A 39 -3.66 16.24 3.94
CA GLY A 39 -2.71 16.48 2.85
C GLY A 39 -3.09 15.72 1.59
N LEU A 40 -2.24 14.79 1.14
CA LEU A 40 -2.47 13.98 -0.07
C LEU A 40 -3.39 12.78 0.15
N HIS A 41 -3.73 12.44 1.40
CA HIS A 41 -4.69 11.40 1.71
C HIS A 41 -6.06 12.03 1.99
N TYR A 42 -7.05 11.71 1.17
CA TYR A 42 -8.42 12.18 1.33
C TYR A 42 -9.40 11.02 1.20
N THR A 43 -10.36 10.94 2.12
CA THR A 43 -11.40 9.92 2.14
C THR A 43 -12.74 10.53 2.53
N LEU A 44 -13.80 10.12 1.82
CA LEU A 44 -15.16 10.61 2.08
C LEU A 44 -15.72 10.14 3.42
N ASP A 45 -15.25 9.00 3.92
CA ASP A 45 -15.70 8.42 5.19
C ASP A 45 -15.18 9.21 6.40
N TYR A 46 -14.04 9.89 6.24
CA TYR A 46 -13.35 10.67 7.28
C TYR A 46 -12.83 11.98 6.68
N PRO A 47 -13.70 12.95 6.37
CA PRO A 47 -13.30 14.17 5.66
C PRO A 47 -12.52 15.16 6.52
N GLU A 48 -12.57 14.99 7.84
CA GLU A 48 -11.93 15.88 8.81
C GLU A 48 -10.52 15.42 9.21
N LEU A 49 -9.79 16.32 9.88
CA LEU A 49 -8.47 16.06 10.46
C LEU A 49 -8.61 15.55 11.89
N ASP A 50 -7.76 14.59 12.28
CA ASP A 50 -7.60 14.22 13.69
C ASP A 50 -6.82 15.30 14.45
N ASP A 51 -7.05 15.40 15.77
CA ASP A 51 -6.38 16.38 16.65
C ASP A 51 -4.86 16.18 16.70
N GLU A 52 -4.42 14.92 16.73
CA GLU A 52 -3.00 14.56 16.80
C GLU A 52 -2.54 13.88 15.50
N PRO A 53 -1.59 14.47 14.75
CA PRO A 53 -1.05 13.81 13.57
C PRO A 53 -0.21 12.59 13.95
N LYS A 54 -0.47 11.46 13.31
CA LYS A 54 0.25 10.19 13.54
C LYS A 54 0.72 9.58 12.22
N ASP A 55 1.93 9.05 12.22
CA ASP A 55 2.44 8.28 11.09
C ASP A 55 1.73 6.93 10.99
N THR A 56 1.52 6.48 9.76
CA THR A 56 0.99 5.14 9.50
C THR A 56 2.16 4.18 9.33
N VAL A 57 2.40 3.35 10.34
CA VAL A 57 3.52 2.39 10.37
C VAL A 57 2.98 0.97 10.22
N LEU A 58 3.44 0.25 9.20
CA LEU A 58 3.14 -1.17 8.99
C LEU A 58 4.34 -2.00 9.46
N VAL A 59 4.08 -3.01 10.30
CA VAL A 59 5.10 -3.96 10.77
C VAL A 59 4.99 -5.25 9.93
N PRO A 60 6.10 -5.80 9.41
CA PRO A 60 6.11 -7.03 8.60
C PRO A 60 5.59 -8.27 9.32
#